data_AF-A0AAD0YED4-F1
#
_entry.id   AF-A0AAD0YED4-F1
#
_cell.length_a   1.000
_cell.length_b   1.000
_cell.length_c   1.000
_cell.angle_alpha   90.00
_cell.angle_beta   90.00
_cell.angle_gamma   90.00
#
_symmetry.space_group_name_H-M   'P 1'
#
loop_
_entity.id
_entity.type
_entity.pdbx_description
1 polymer ?
#
loop_
_entity_poly.entity_id
_entity_poly.type
_entity_poly.pdbx_seq_one_letter_code
_entity_poly.pdbx_strand_id
1 'polypeptide(L)'
;MKDLNTLNFAKTIFALFFIAGSFFLLGALITKKDEFAAAGYMLLILGVPINLLFVLGLVIYGITYQSKLKNALIAVSILSINIPVAIIYTVIGLNIFK
;
A
#
# COMPACT_ATOMS: atom_id res chain seq x y z
N MET A 1 -10.81 22.81 6.10
CA MET A 1 -10.46 22.34 4.73
C MET A 1 -9.11 21.59 4.63
N LYS A 2 -8.13 21.76 5.54
CA LYS A 2 -6.83 21.07 5.45
C LYS A 2 -6.85 19.56 5.77
N ASP A 3 -7.85 19.09 6.51
CA ASP A 3 -7.89 17.71 7.03
C ASP A 3 -8.40 16.69 6.03
N LEU A 4 -9.28 17.12 5.12
CA LEU A 4 -9.71 16.34 3.98
C LEU A 4 -8.53 16.01 3.06
N ASN A 5 -7.51 16.88 2.99
CA ASN A 5 -6.35 16.64 2.14
C ASN A 5 -5.49 15.47 2.65
N THR A 6 -5.28 15.34 3.97
CA THR A 6 -4.47 14.24 4.52
C THR A 6 -5.15 12.88 4.33
N LEU A 7 -6.47 12.82 4.55
CA LEU A 7 -7.22 11.58 4.36
C LEU A 7 -7.33 11.20 2.88
N ASN A 8 -7.59 12.17 2.00
CA ASN A 8 -7.63 11.93 0.56
C ASN A 8 -6.27 11.49 0.04
N PHE A 9 -5.18 12.10 0.51
CA PHE A 9 -3.82 11.69 0.16
C PHE A 9 -3.58 10.22 0.53
N ALA A 10 -3.89 9.81 1.76
CA ALA A 10 -3.73 8.42 2.18
C ALA A 10 -4.58 7.45 1.34
N LYS A 11 -5.83 7.83 1.01
CA LYS A 11 -6.69 7.03 0.12
C LYS A 11 -6.12 6.92 -1.30
N THR A 12 -5.55 8.00 -1.85
CA THR A 12 -4.93 7.98 -3.19
C THR A 12 -3.71 7.07 -3.21
N ILE A 13 -2.84 7.17 -2.21
CA ILE A 13 -1.66 6.30 -2.09
C ILE A 13 -2.10 4.84 -1.91
N PHE A 14 -3.10 4.59 -1.07
CA PHE A 14 -3.71 3.27 -0.93
C PHE A 14 -4.21 2.72 -2.28
N ALA A 15 -5.04 3.49 -2.98
CA ALA A 15 -5.59 3.09 -4.27
C ALA A 15 -4.50 2.81 -5.30
N LEU A 16 -3.44 3.62 -5.35
CA LEU A 16 -2.33 3.44 -6.28
C LEU A 16 -1.62 2.10 -6.06
N PHE A 17 -1.22 1.79 -4.82
CA PHE A 17 -0.57 0.52 -4.49
C PHE A 17 -1.50 -0.68 -4.68
N PHE A 18 -2.77 -0.53 -4.30
CA PHE A 18 -3.77 -1.58 -4.45
C PHE A 18 -4.03 -1.93 -5.93
N ILE A 19 -4.18 -0.91 -6.78
CA ILE A 19 -4.39 -1.09 -8.22
C ILE A 19 -3.14 -1.69 -8.87
N ALA A 20 -1.95 -1.17 -8.55
CA ALA A 20 -0.69 -1.71 -9.08
C ALA A 20 -0.50 -3.18 -8.69
N GLY A 21 -0.72 -3.52 -7.41
CA GLY A 21 -0.64 -4.89 -6.94
C GLY A 21 -1.67 -5.81 -7.60
N SER A 22 -2.91 -5.33 -7.76
CA SER A 22 -3.98 -6.08 -8.44
C SER A 22 -3.63 -6.33 -9.91
N PHE A 23 -3.08 -5.33 -10.59
CA PHE A 23 -2.67 -5.44 -11.98
C PHE A 23 -1.58 -6.50 -12.16
N PHE A 24 -0.55 -6.51 -11.30
CA PHE A 24 0.49 -7.53 -11.35
C PHE A 24 -0.05 -8.92 -11.02
N LEU A 25 -0.94 -9.04 -10.02
CA LEU A 25 -1.54 -10.33 -9.67
C LEU A 25 -2.41 -10.89 -10.79
N LEU A 26 -3.28 -10.06 -11.37
CA LEU A 26 -4.15 -10.47 -12.49
C LEU A 26 -3.33 -10.77 -13.74
N GLY A 27 -2.30 -9.98 -14.03
CA GLY A 27 -1.35 -10.23 -15.11
C GLY A 27 -0.68 -11.60 -14.95
N ALA A 28 -0.19 -11.92 -13.76
CA ALA A 28 0.37 -13.23 -13.41
C ALA A 28 -0.65 -14.37 -13.60
N LEU A 29 -1.89 -14.19 -13.10
CA LEU A 29 -2.95 -15.19 -13.20
C LEU A 29 -3.36 -15.51 -14.64
N ILE A 30 -3.54 -14.47 -15.46
CA ILE A 30 -4.06 -14.58 -16.83
C ILE A 30 -2.96 -15.03 -17.80
N THR A 31 -1.79 -14.39 -17.74
CA THR A 31 -0.74 -14.61 -18.73
C THR A 31 0.20 -15.74 -18.37
N LYS A 32 0.22 -16.17 -17.09
CA LYS A 32 1.17 -17.17 -16.57
C LYS A 32 2.62 -16.84 -16.93
N LYS A 33 2.96 -15.54 -16.97
CA LYS A 33 4.35 -15.07 -17.14
C LYS A 33 4.96 -14.69 -15.80
N ASP A 34 6.13 -15.24 -15.53
CA ASP A 34 6.89 -15.04 -14.30
C ASP A 34 7.25 -13.56 -14.06
N GLU A 35 7.39 -12.78 -15.13
CA GLU A 35 7.66 -11.33 -15.09
C GLU A 35 6.64 -10.56 -14.24
N PHE A 36 5.36 -10.94 -14.30
CA PHE A 36 4.32 -10.30 -13.49
C PHE A 36 4.44 -10.64 -12.00
N ALA A 37 4.83 -11.88 -11.66
CA ALA A 37 5.10 -12.26 -10.28
C ALA A 37 6.35 -11.56 -9.74
N ALA A 38 7.41 -11.45 -10.55
CA ALA A 38 8.62 -10.72 -10.20
C ALA A 38 8.33 -9.21 -9.99
N ALA A 39 7.54 -8.59 -10.86
CA ALA A 39 7.11 -7.20 -10.71
C ALA A 39 6.25 -6.99 -9.45
N GLY A 40 5.32 -7.92 -9.17
CA GLY A 40 4.54 -7.90 -7.92
C GLY A 40 5.40 -8.04 -6.66
N TYR A 41 6.44 -8.87 -6.70
CA TYR A 41 7.41 -9.00 -5.61
C TYR A 41 8.25 -7.73 -5.43
N MET A 42 8.65 -7.09 -6.53
CA MET A 42 9.35 -5.80 -6.49
C MET A 42 8.49 -4.69 -5.87
N LEU A 43 7.17 -4.71 -6.13
CA LEU A 43 6.21 -3.81 -5.47
C LEU A 43 6.15 -4.06 -3.96
N LEU A 44 6.35 -5.29 -3.48
CA LEU A 44 6.44 -5.56 -2.05
C LEU A 44 7.74 -4.99 -1.46
N ILE A 45 8.89 -5.22 -2.11
CA ILE A 45 10.19 -4.74 -1.64
C ILE A 45 10.26 -3.21 -1.60
N LEU A 46 9.68 -2.51 -2.57
CA LEU A 46 9.73 -1.05 -2.64
C LEU A 46 8.51 -0.38 -2.00
N GLY A 47 7.32 -0.92 -2.25
CA GLY A 47 6.06 -0.35 -1.80
C GLY A 47 5.82 -0.47 -0.30
N VAL A 48 6.32 -1.54 0.34
CA VAL A 48 6.20 -1.69 1.81
C VAL A 48 7.04 -0.63 2.54
N PRO A 49 8.35 -0.45 2.25
CA PRO A 49 9.14 0.64 2.84
C PRO A 49 8.56 2.02 2.58
N ILE A 50 8.06 2.28 1.36
CA ILE A 50 7.45 3.58 1.02
C ILE A 50 6.18 3.82 1.85
N ASN A 51 5.29 2.83 1.97
CA ASN A 51 4.10 2.95 2.83
C ASN A 51 4.47 3.14 4.31
N LEU A 52 5.50 2.45 4.80
CA LEU A 52 6.03 2.64 6.15
C LEU A 52 6.55 4.07 6.36
N LEU A 53 7.23 4.65 5.38
CA LEU A 53 7.73 6.02 5.43
C LEU A 53 6.57 7.02 5.51
N PHE A 54 5.50 6.83 4.73
CA PHE A 54 4.29 7.64 4.83
C PHE A 54 3.57 7.48 6.17
N VAL A 55 3.50 6.26 6.71
CA VAL A 55 2.95 5.99 8.04
C VAL A 55 3.74 6.74 9.11
N LEU A 56 5.06 6.66 9.10
CA LEU A 56 5.92 7.39 10.05
C LEU A 56 5.70 8.91 9.95
N GLY A 57 5.67 9.46 8.74
CA GLY A 57 5.40 10.88 8.51
C GLY A 57 4.04 11.32 9.05
N LEU A 58 2.99 10.52 8.85
CA LEU A 58 1.66 10.81 9.35
C LEU A 58 1.55 10.69 10.87
N VAL A 59 2.23 9.72 11.49
CA VAL A 59 2.29 9.59 12.95
C VAL A 59 2.98 10.81 13.56
N ILE A 60 4.13 11.22 13.03
CA ILE A 60 4.84 12.42 13.50
C ILE A 60 3.97 13.66 13.33
N TYR A 61 3.30 13.82 12.18
CA TYR A 61 2.38 14.92 11.93
C TYR A 61 1.20 14.94 12.92
N GLY A 62 0.59 13.78 13.19
CA GLY A 62 -0.52 13.65 14.13
C GLY A 62 -0.13 13.96 15.57
N ILE A 63 1.07 13.56 16.01
CA ILE A 63 1.61 13.87 17.34
C ILE A 63 1.92 15.37 17.47
N THR A 64 2.53 15.97 16.44
CA THR A 64 2.90 17.40 16.43
C THR A 64 1.65 18.29 16.43
N TYR A 65 0.60 17.88 15.72
CA TYR A 65 -0.67 18.60 15.64
C TYR A 65 -1.80 17.75 16.22
N GLN A 66 -1.92 17.71 17.56
CA GLN A 66 -2.92 16.89 18.26
C GLN A 66 -4.36 17.08 17.75
N SER A 67 -4.74 18.29 17.31
CA SER A 67 -6.05 18.55 16.71
C SER A 67 -6.34 17.73 15.44
N LYS A 68 -5.29 17.17 14.80
CA LYS A 68 -5.33 16.36 13.59
C LYS A 68 -5.06 14.88 13.83
N LEU A 69 -4.74 14.50 15.07
CA LEU A 69 -4.32 13.15 15.45
C LEU A 69 -5.33 12.07 15.03
N LYS A 70 -6.64 12.32 15.22
CA LYS A 70 -7.69 11.38 14.80
C LYS A 70 -7.64 11.08 13.30
N ASN A 71 -7.51 12.11 12.46
CA ASN A 71 -7.49 11.95 11.01
C ASN A 71 -6.17 11.34 10.53
N ALA A 72 -5.04 11.69 11.18
CA ALA A 72 -3.75 11.09 10.92
C ALA A 72 -3.75 9.59 11.25
N LEU A 73 -4.34 9.17 12.38
CA LEU A 73 -4.47 7.76 12.73
C LEU A 73 -5.35 6.98 11.74
N ILE A 74 -6.47 7.56 11.28
CA ILE A 74 -7.29 6.93 10.24
C ILE A 74 -6.49 6.76 8.94
N ALA A 75 -5.74 7.79 8.53
CA ALA A 75 -4.88 7.73 7.35
C ALA A 75 -3.77 6.66 7.48
N VAL A 76 -3.15 6.57 8.66
CA VAL A 76 -2.17 5.52 8.98
C VAL A 76 -2.79 4.13 8.88
N SER A 77 -3.98 3.92 9.43
CA SER A 77 -4.68 2.64 9.34
C SER A 77 -4.95 2.24 7.88
N ILE A 78 -5.40 3.18 7.04
CA ILE A 78 -5.63 2.94 5.61
C ILE A 78 -4.34 2.50 4.92
N LEU A 79 -3.24 3.23 5.11
CA LEU A 79 -1.95 2.89 4.48
C LEU A 79 -1.37 1.59 5.01
N SER A 80 -1.60 1.27 6.28
CA SER A 80 -1.11 0.04 6.90
C SER A 80 -1.77 -1.21 6.30
N ILE A 81 -3.00 -1.11 5.78
CA ILE A 81 -3.69 -2.21 5.08
C ILE A 81 -2.99 -2.60 3.77
N ASN A 82 -2.22 -1.71 3.13
CA ASN A 82 -1.47 -2.07 1.93
C ASN A 82 -0.43 -3.18 2.18
N ILE A 83 0.14 -3.24 3.39
CA ILE A 83 1.18 -4.23 3.72
C ILE A 83 0.62 -5.66 3.74
N PRO A 84 -0.44 -6.00 4.50
CA PRO A 84 -1.03 -7.34 4.46
C PRO A 84 -1.60 -7.67 3.08
N VAL A 85 -2.17 -6.70 2.35
CA VAL A 85 -2.63 -6.93 0.97
C VAL A 85 -1.47 -7.33 0.05
N ALA A 86 -0.34 -6.61 0.13
CA ALA A 86 0.85 -6.93 -0.65
C ALA A 86 1.37 -8.35 -0.34
N ILE A 87 1.39 -8.75 0.93
CA ILE A 87 1.78 -10.10 1.35
C ILE A 87 0.85 -11.14 0.72
N ILE A 88 -0.47 -10.94 0.79
CA ILE A 88 -1.44 -11.88 0.20
C ILE A 88 -1.20 -12.01 -1.30
N TYR A 89 -1.01 -10.89 -2.02
CA TYR A 89 -0.77 -10.93 -3.46
C TYR A 89 0.52 -11.64 -3.83
N THR A 90 1.59 -11.43 -3.06
CA THR A 90 2.85 -12.16 -3.26
C THR A 90 2.68 -13.66 -3.01
N VAL A 91 1.98 -14.06 -1.94
CA VAL A 91 1.74 -15.48 -1.66
C VAL A 91 0.91 -16.14 -2.77
N ILE A 92 -0.14 -15.47 -3.25
CA ILE A 92 -0.95 -15.99 -4.38
C ILE A 92 -0.08 -16.08 -5.63
N GLY A 93 0.69 -15.03 -5.94
CA GLY A 93 1.63 -15.00 -7.07
C GLY A 93 2.61 -16.16 -7.05
N LEU A 94 3.29 -16.38 -5.92
CA LEU A 94 4.25 -17.47 -5.77
C LEU A 94 3.61 -18.85 -5.95
N ASN A 95 2.40 -19.08 -5.44
CA ASN A 95 1.70 -20.36 -5.60
C ASN A 95 1.24 -20.64 -7.04
N ILE A 96 1.16 -19.63 -7.92
CA ILE A 96 0.81 -19.82 -9.33
C ILE A 96 1.99 -20.38 -10.14
N PHE A 97 3.21 -20.05 -9.74
CA PHE A 97 4.45 -20.39 -10.45
C PHE A 97 5.28 -21.46 -9.73
N LYS A 98 4.73 -22.04 -8.66
CA LYS A 98 5.31 -23.17 -7.94
C LYS A 98 4.75 -24.47 -8.50
#